data_AF-A0A2N2WUG0-F1
#
_entry.id   AF-A0A2N2WUG0-F1
#
_cell.length_a   1.000
_cell.length_b   1.000
_cell.length_c   1.000
_cell.angle_alpha   90.00
_cell.angle_beta   90.00
_cell.angle_gamma   90.00
#
_symmetry.space_group_name_H-M   'P 1'
#
loop_
_entity.id
_entity.type
_entity.pdbx_description
1 polymer ?
#
loop_
_entity_poly.entity_id
_entity_poly.type
_entity_poly.pdbx_seq_one_letter_code
_entity_poly.pdbx_strand_id
1 'polypeptide(L)'
;MKQKELSELTDQELLQEAKKMKSNSITNAVLIGVMIGIVIYSIVKNSLGFFTLIPLYFAFRFFNNSKEKAALEKLLKERNLN
;
A
#
# COMPACT_ATOMS: atom_id res chain seq x y z
N MET A 1 11.90 -1.94 -3.35
CA MET A 1 12.38 -2.81 -4.45
C MET A 1 13.76 -2.29 -4.88
N LYS A 2 14.57 -3.06 -5.63
CA LYS A 2 15.81 -2.49 -6.22
C LYS A 2 15.35 -1.42 -7.21
N GLN A 3 15.73 -0.17 -6.97
CA GLN A 3 15.54 0.98 -7.85
C GLN A 3 16.19 0.69 -9.23
N LYS A 4 15.58 -0.14 -10.07
CA LYS A 4 15.58 0.21 -11.49
C LYS A 4 14.74 1.46 -11.52
N GLU A 5 15.34 2.58 -11.88
CA GLU A 5 14.65 3.86 -11.91
C GLU A 5 13.36 3.65 -12.68
N LEU A 6 12.21 4.02 -12.10
CA LEU A 6 10.92 3.91 -12.79
C LEU A 6 10.94 4.58 -14.18
N SER A 7 11.89 5.50 -14.38
CA SER A 7 12.24 6.14 -15.65
C SER A 7 12.79 5.19 -16.74
N GLU A 8 13.49 4.11 -16.36
CA GLU A 8 14.06 3.13 -17.29
C GLU A 8 13.05 2.07 -17.77
N LEU A 9 11.87 2.02 -17.17
CA LEU A 9 10.81 1.09 -17.57
C LEU A 9 10.16 1.54 -18.87
N THR A 10 9.85 0.57 -19.74
CA THR A 10 9.04 0.80 -20.94
C THR A 10 7.60 1.13 -20.57
N ASP A 11 6.85 1.78 -21.47
CA ASP A 11 5.47 2.21 -21.18
C ASP A 11 4.55 1.04 -20.82
N GLN A 12 4.79 -0.15 -21.39
CA GLN A 12 4.04 -1.37 -21.03
C GLN A 12 4.38 -1.87 -19.62
N GLU A 13 5.65 -1.80 -19.21
CA GLU A 13 6.10 -2.18 -17.87
C GLU A 13 5.60 -1.19 -16.81
N LEU A 14 5.58 0.11 -17.12
CA LEU A 14 5.00 1.16 -16.27
C LEU A 14 3.51 0.93 -16.01
N LEU A 15 2.74 0.62 -17.05
CA LEU A 15 1.30 0.32 -16.92
C LEU A 15 1.05 -0.98 -16.14
N GLN A 16 1.88 -2.01 -16.32
CA GLN A 16 1.80 -3.23 -15.52
C GLN A 16 2.10 -2.96 -14.04
N GLU A 17 3.14 -2.18 -13.74
CA GLU A 17 3.50 -1.81 -12.37
C GLU A 17 2.40 -0.95 -11.72
N ALA A 18 1.79 -0.02 -12.48
CA ALA A 18 0.64 0.76 -12.01
C ALA A 18 -0.56 -0.11 -11.66
N LYS A 19 -0.90 -1.08 -12.52
CA LYS A 19 -1.99 -2.03 -12.29
C LYS A 19 -1.71 -2.93 -11.08
N LYS A 20 -0.46 -3.36 -10.92
CA LYS A 20 0.01 -4.15 -9.78
C LYS A 20 -0.04 -3.36 -8.48
N MET A 21 0.41 -2.10 -8.48
CA MET A 21 0.28 -1.22 -7.32
C MET A 21 -1.18 -0.98 -6.93
N LYS A 22 -2.09 -0.83 -7.91
CA LYS A 22 -3.53 -0.69 -7.65
C LYS A 22 -4.10 -1.94 -7.00
N SER A 23 -3.77 -3.13 -7.52
CA SER A 23 -4.16 -4.41 -6.93
C SER A 23 -3.61 -4.58 -5.52
N ASN A 24 -2.32 -4.29 -5.29
CA ASN A 24 -1.72 -4.29 -3.96
C ASN A 24 -2.42 -3.31 -3.01
N SER A 25 -2.87 -2.16 -3.52
CA SER A 25 -3.60 -1.18 -2.71
C SER A 25 -4.94 -1.71 -2.24
N ILE A 26 -5.65 -2.49 -3.07
CA ILE A 26 -6.92 -3.14 -2.71
C ILE A 26 -6.66 -4.23 -1.66
N THR A 27 -5.68 -5.10 -1.89
CA THR A 27 -5.31 -6.14 -0.91
C THR A 27 -4.91 -5.53 0.43
N ASN A 28 -4.12 -4.47 0.42
CA ASN A 28 -3.77 -3.73 1.64
C ASN A 28 -5.00 -3.12 2.31
N ALA A 29 -5.93 -2.52 1.56
CA ALA A 29 -7.15 -1.96 2.12
C ALA A 29 -8.05 -3.02 2.78
N VAL A 30 -8.18 -4.20 2.15
CA VAL A 30 -8.88 -5.35 2.74
C VAL A 30 -8.20 -5.80 4.03
N LEU A 31 -6.86 -5.92 4.04
CA LEU A 31 -6.12 -6.29 5.23
C LEU A 31 -6.34 -5.27 6.37
N ILE A 32 -6.29 -3.98 6.05
CA ILE A 32 -6.56 -2.89 7.00
C ILE A 32 -7.99 -2.98 7.55
N GLY A 33 -8.98 -3.27 6.70
CA GLY A 33 -10.36 -3.48 7.13
C GLY A 33 -10.50 -4.64 8.13
N VAL A 34 -9.85 -5.78 7.84
CA VAL A 34 -9.79 -6.93 8.77
C VAL A 34 -9.11 -6.53 10.08
N MET A 35 -8.00 -5.78 10.02
CA MET A 35 -7.30 -5.30 11.20
C MET A 35 -8.19 -4.43 12.09
N ILE A 36 -8.93 -3.48 11.49
CA ILE A 36 -9.88 -2.62 12.21
C ILE A 36 -10.99 -3.47 12.83
N GLY A 37 -11.52 -4.45 12.11
CA GLY A 37 -12.51 -5.39 12.62
C GLY A 37 -12.01 -6.16 13.86
N ILE A 38 -10.76 -6.65 13.83
CA ILE A 38 -10.13 -7.32 14.97
C ILE A 38 -9.97 -6.36 16.16
N VAL A 39 -9.59 -5.11 15.91
CA VAL A 39 -9.47 -4.10 16.98
C VAL A 39 -10.82 -3.84 17.64
N ILE A 40 -11.89 -3.63 16.86
CA ILE A 40 -13.25 -3.41 17.38
C ILE A 40 -13.72 -4.62 18.18
N TYR A 41 -13.54 -5.84 17.64
CA TYR A 41 -13.89 -7.08 18.34
C TYR A 41 -13.13 -7.22 19.66
N SER A 42 -11.84 -6.89 19.66
CA SER A 42 -10.97 -6.94 20.83
C SER A 42 -11.40 -5.95 21.92
N ILE A 43 -11.80 -4.73 21.55
CA ILE A 43 -12.34 -3.72 22.48
C ILE A 43 -13.64 -4.23 23.12
N VAL A 44 -14.57 -4.78 22.32
CA VAL A 44 -15.84 -5.35 22.81
C VAL A 44 -15.59 -6.52 23.76
N LYS A 45 -14.55 -7.33 23.51
CA LYS A 45 -14.13 -8.45 24.37
C LYS A 45 -13.19 -8.04 25.51
N ASN A 46 -12.84 -6.76 25.64
CA ASN A 46 -11.86 -6.22 26.60
C ASN A 46 -10.49 -6.92 26.56
N SER A 47 -10.08 -7.45 25.40
CA SER A 47 -8.81 -8.15 25.21
C SER A 47 -7.73 -7.24 24.60
N LEU A 48 -7.54 -6.06 25.21
CA LEU A 48 -6.50 -5.08 24.81
C LEU A 48 -5.09 -5.66 25.03
N GLY A 49 -4.68 -6.57 24.16
CA GLY A 49 -3.40 -7.27 24.18
C GLY A 49 -2.78 -7.30 22.78
N PHE A 50 -2.00 -8.33 22.49
CA PHE A 50 -1.17 -8.49 21.28
C PHE A 50 -1.83 -8.10 19.94
N PHE A 51 -3.15 -8.24 19.83
CA PHE A 51 -3.93 -7.84 18.63
C PHE A 51 -3.93 -6.33 18.34
N THR A 52 -3.61 -5.45 19.28
CA THR A 52 -3.49 -3.99 19.03
C THR A 52 -2.11 -3.60 18.49
N LEU A 53 -1.08 -4.43 18.69
CA LEU A 53 0.27 -4.20 18.16
C LEU A 53 0.35 -4.44 16.65
N ILE A 54 -0.42 -5.39 16.13
CA ILE A 54 -0.43 -5.73 14.70
C ILE A 54 -0.93 -4.53 13.85
N PRO A 55 -2.06 -3.86 14.15
CA PRO A 55 -2.47 -2.62 13.48
C PRO A 55 -1.42 -1.51 13.56
N LEU A 56 -0.77 -1.34 14.73
CA LEU A 56 0.24 -0.30 14.94
C LEU A 56 1.49 -0.53 14.05
N TYR A 57 1.93 -1.78 13.91
CA TYR A 57 3.02 -2.16 13.00
C TYR A 57 2.66 -1.90 11.52
N PHE A 58 1.44 -2.24 11.11
CA PHE A 58 0.98 -1.99 9.74
C PHE A 58 0.86 -0.49 9.44
N ALA A 59 0.36 0.31 10.38
CA ALA A 59 0.32 1.77 10.24
C ALA A 59 1.72 2.35 10.02
N PHE A 60 2.71 1.92 10.81
CA PHE A 60 4.11 2.32 10.64
C PHE A 60 4.67 1.94 9.25
N ARG A 61 4.37 0.72 8.77
CA ARG A 61 4.82 0.26 7.44
C ARG A 61 4.15 0.99 6.29
N PHE A 62 2.93 1.50 6.45
CA PHE A 62 2.19 2.19 5.39
C PHE A 62 2.77 3.57 5.07
N PHE A 63 3.27 4.30 6.08
CA PHE A 63 3.87 5.63 5.90
C PHE A 63 5.10 5.62 4.98
N ASN A 64 5.81 4.49 4.85
CA ASN A 64 7.06 4.44 4.08
C ASN A 64 6.86 4.21 2.56
N ASN A 65 5.66 3.81 2.11
CA ASN A 65 5.40 3.46 0.70
C ASN A 65 4.77 4.60 -0.13
N SER A 66 4.51 5.76 0.47
CA SER A 66 3.84 6.88 -0.22
C SER A 66 4.72 7.52 -1.30
N LYS A 67 6.05 7.54 -1.10
CA LYS A 67 7.01 8.18 -2.01
C LYS A 67 7.14 7.46 -3.36
N GLU A 68 7.12 6.13 -3.37
CA GLU A 68 7.16 5.32 -4.60
C GLU A 68 5.89 5.53 -5.45
N LYS A 69 4.72 5.60 -4.81
CA LYS A 69 3.45 5.85 -5.52
C LYS A 69 3.43 7.21 -6.22
N ALA A 70 3.91 8.25 -5.53
CA ALA A 70 3.97 9.61 -6.08
C ALA A 70 4.94 9.72 -7.27
N ALA A 71 6.09 9.02 -7.19
CA ALA A 71 7.06 8.98 -8.29
C ALA A 71 6.49 8.28 -9.54
N LEU A 72 5.77 7.17 -9.36
CA LEU A 72 5.13 6.45 -10.46
C LEU A 72 4.01 7.28 -11.13
N GLU A 73 3.14 7.92 -10.34
CA GLU A 73 2.08 8.78 -10.89
C GLU A 73 2.65 9.95 -11.69
N LYS A 74 3.74 10.55 -11.21
CA LYS A 74 4.40 11.64 -11.92
C LYS A 74 4.91 11.20 -13.30
N LEU A 75 5.55 10.03 -13.38
CA LEU A 75 6.05 9.48 -14.64
C LEU A 75 4.94 9.08 -15.61
N LEU A 76 3.85 8.49 -15.11
CA LEU A 76 2.68 8.16 -15.94
C LEU A 76 2.04 9.42 -16.54
N LYS A 77 1.97 10.50 -15.76
CA LYS A 77 1.43 11.79 -16.21
C LYS A 77 2.36 12.51 -17.19
N GLU A 78 3.67 12.47 -16.94
CA GLU A 78 4.69 13.01 -17.88
C GLU A 78 4.63 12.31 -19.25
N ARG A 79 4.31 11.01 -19.27
CA ARG A 79 4.20 10.22 -20.52
C ARG A 79 2.78 10.15 -21.10
N ASN A 80 1.80 10.89 -20.56
CA ASN A 80 0.40 10.87 -20.99
C ASN A 80 -0.24 9.45 -20.99
N LEU A 81 0.16 8.60 -20.04
CA LEU A 81 -0.35 7.23 -19.90
C LEU A 81 -1.53 7.13 -18.90
N ASN A 82 -1.90 8.25 -18.25
CA ASN A 82 -3.05 8.38 -17.34
C ASN A 82 -3.50 9.85 -17.20
#